data_AF-A0AA43HUM3-F1
#
_entry.id   AF-A0AA43HUM3-F1
#
_cell.length_a   1.000
_cell.length_b   1.000
_cell.length_c   1.000
_cell.angle_alpha   90.00
_cell.angle_beta   90.00
_cell.angle_gamma   90.00
#
_symmetry.space_group_name_H-M   'P 1'
#
loop_
_entity.id
_entity.type
_entity.pdbx_description
1 polymer ?
#
loop_
_entity_poly.entity_id
_entity_poly.type
_entity_poly.pdbx_seq_one_letter_code
_entity_poly.pdbx_strand_id
1 'polypeptide(L)'
;MKFLTLLFVLFFLSGCSNMLPEPDLHLRLKGQKQTINSIISNGEVLPHSVAALNKDQEIDSFYQLYQNGENSLLKVSETHLWNSEPSDTTFVYYFDKYENLFAFQVKVTLSNDSLYNSATAFYDNYMEIVSQEYATIDNCDIPMDGTDTLYVDFSKYRLPTDVKTFAKEKKIILRNR
;
A
#
# COMPACT_ATOMS: atom_id res chain seq x y z
N MET A 1 -53.99 -0.83 -6.37
CA MET A 1 -53.76 0.10 -7.50
C MET A 1 -53.08 1.33 -6.92
N LYS A 2 -51.76 1.49 -7.09
CA LYS A 2 -51.04 2.08 -8.25
C LYS A 2 -51.23 3.62 -8.35
N PHE A 3 -50.08 4.31 -8.22
CA PHE A 3 -49.69 5.60 -8.85
C PHE A 3 -50.41 6.87 -8.37
N LEU A 4 -49.85 8.07 -8.28
CA LEU A 4 -48.53 8.67 -8.55
C LEU A 4 -48.74 10.18 -8.35
N THR A 5 -47.88 10.86 -7.60
CA THR A 5 -47.50 12.28 -7.82
C THR A 5 -46.31 12.57 -6.90
N LEU A 6 -45.11 12.07 -7.21
CA LEU A 6 -44.07 12.76 -8.00
C LEU A 6 -44.52 14.06 -8.70
N LEU A 7 -44.25 15.21 -8.10
CA LEU A 7 -43.76 16.42 -8.78
C LEU A 7 -43.38 17.48 -7.73
N PHE A 8 -42.33 18.27 -8.01
CA PHE A 8 -41.87 19.45 -7.27
C PHE A 8 -40.92 19.29 -6.07
N VAL A 9 -39.86 18.47 -6.18
CA VAL A 9 -38.55 18.88 -5.61
C VAL A 9 -37.42 18.36 -6.52
N LEU A 10 -37.44 18.77 -7.78
CA LEU A 10 -36.28 18.74 -8.68
C LEU A 10 -36.24 20.12 -9.31
N PHE A 11 -35.04 20.71 -9.40
CA PHE A 11 -34.70 22.07 -9.84
C PHE A 11 -34.40 23.10 -8.74
N PHE A 12 -33.33 22.86 -8.00
CA PHE A 12 -32.18 23.78 -7.92
C PHE A 12 -30.92 22.90 -7.94
N LEU A 13 -30.34 22.59 -9.11
CA LEU A 13 -29.24 23.34 -9.74
C LEU A 13 -28.10 23.61 -8.74
N SER A 14 -27.09 22.73 -8.68
CA SER A 14 -25.88 22.80 -9.51
C SER A 14 -24.92 23.93 -9.08
N GLY A 15 -23.91 23.56 -8.31
CA GLY A 15 -22.81 24.45 -7.95
C GLY A 15 -22.06 23.92 -6.74
N CYS A 16 -20.83 23.43 -6.98
CA CYS A 16 -19.90 22.89 -5.98
C CYS A 16 -20.33 21.56 -5.33
N SER A 17 -20.19 20.45 -6.07
CA SER A 17 -19.75 19.20 -5.42
C SER A 17 -18.27 19.37 -5.05
N ASN A 18 -17.98 20.23 -4.08
CA ASN A 18 -16.76 20.03 -3.30
C ASN A 18 -16.98 18.67 -2.62
N MET A 19 -16.26 17.65 -3.09
CA MET A 19 -16.12 16.38 -2.39
C MET A 19 -15.70 16.72 -0.98
N LEU A 20 -16.67 16.74 -0.06
CA LEU A 20 -16.37 16.68 1.35
C LEU A 20 -15.63 15.35 1.53
N PRO A 21 -14.41 15.34 2.10
CA PRO A 21 -13.73 14.09 2.37
C PRO A 21 -14.69 13.19 3.16
N GLU A 22 -14.90 11.95 2.70
CA GLU A 22 -15.72 10.99 3.44
C GLU A 22 -15.18 10.96 4.88
N PRO A 23 -15.99 11.25 5.91
CA PRO A 23 -15.50 11.54 7.26
C PRO A 23 -14.66 10.41 7.87
N ASP A 24 -14.77 9.19 7.32
CA ASP A 24 -14.07 8.00 7.77
C ASP A 24 -13.09 7.41 6.74
N LEU A 25 -12.73 8.14 5.67
CA LEU A 25 -11.84 7.63 4.62
C LEU A 25 -10.52 7.12 5.20
N HIS A 26 -9.88 7.90 6.08
CA HIS A 26 -8.63 7.50 6.72
C HIS A 26 -8.78 6.24 7.59
N LEU A 27 -9.86 6.11 8.37
CA LEU A 27 -10.14 4.92 9.19
C LEU A 27 -10.36 3.68 8.32
N ARG A 28 -11.08 3.83 7.20
CA ARG A 28 -11.32 2.75 6.24
C ARG A 28 -10.00 2.26 5.62
N LEU A 29 -9.14 3.18 5.19
CA LEU A 29 -7.84 2.85 4.59
C LEU A 29 -6.91 2.14 5.61
N LYS A 30 -6.89 2.61 6.86
CA LYS A 30 -6.16 1.94 7.96
C LYS A 30 -6.70 0.52 8.22
N GLY A 31 -8.02 0.38 8.36
CA GLY A 31 -8.67 -0.92 8.57
C GLY A 31 -8.43 -1.90 7.43
N GLN A 32 -8.38 -1.40 6.20
CA GLN A 32 -8.05 -2.22 5.03
C GLN A 32 -6.59 -2.72 5.06
N LYS A 33 -5.62 -1.86 5.38
CA LYS A 33 -4.22 -2.28 5.60
C LYS A 33 -4.11 -3.33 6.70
N GLN A 34 -4.78 -3.11 7.84
CA GLN A 34 -4.80 -4.07 8.95
C GLN A 34 -5.40 -5.42 8.53
N THR A 35 -6.51 -5.41 7.79
CA THR A 35 -7.13 -6.64 7.27
C THR A 35 -6.15 -7.42 6.37
N ILE A 36 -5.46 -6.75 5.45
CA ILE A 36 -4.45 -7.38 4.58
C ILE A 36 -3.30 -7.98 5.41
N ASN A 37 -2.79 -7.25 6.41
CA ASN A 37 -1.73 -7.78 7.27
C ASN A 37 -2.21 -9.00 8.08
N SER A 38 -3.44 -8.98 8.63
CA SER A 38 -4.01 -10.10 9.39
C SER A 38 -4.15 -11.38 8.56
N ILE A 39 -4.68 -11.30 7.34
CA ILE A 39 -4.83 -12.49 6.49
C ILE A 39 -3.48 -13.08 6.08
N ILE A 40 -2.45 -12.23 5.91
CA ILE A 40 -1.08 -12.67 5.64
C ILE A 40 -0.48 -13.34 6.88
N SER A 41 -0.60 -12.72 8.07
CA SER A 41 -0.07 -13.30 9.32
C SER A 41 -0.75 -14.61 9.70
N ASN A 42 -2.03 -14.78 9.34
CA ASN A 42 -2.78 -16.02 9.55
C ASN A 42 -2.45 -17.12 8.52
N GLY A 43 -1.62 -16.82 7.52
CA GLY A 43 -1.26 -17.78 6.47
C GLY A 43 -2.35 -18.05 5.43
N GLU A 44 -3.39 -17.21 5.36
CA GLU A 44 -4.46 -17.32 4.35
C GLU A 44 -3.96 -16.91 2.95
N VAL A 45 -2.91 -16.10 2.90
CA VAL A 45 -2.23 -15.65 1.68
C VAL A 45 -0.77 -16.05 1.74
N LEU A 46 -0.31 -16.83 0.76
CA LEU A 46 1.07 -17.29 0.71
C LEU A 46 1.99 -16.33 -0.07
N PRO A 47 3.20 -16.07 0.46
CA PRO A 47 4.20 -15.25 -0.21
C PRO A 47 4.75 -15.91 -1.50
N HIS A 48 4.91 -15.11 -2.55
CA HIS A 48 5.65 -15.46 -3.77
C HIS A 48 6.85 -14.52 -3.94
N SER A 49 8.06 -15.06 -3.99
CA SER A 49 9.29 -14.25 -4.10
C SER A 49 9.74 -14.13 -5.56
N VAL A 50 10.09 -12.91 -5.98
CA VAL A 50 10.58 -12.59 -7.33
C VAL A 50 11.83 -11.70 -7.19
N ALA A 51 12.83 -11.90 -8.05
CA ALA A 51 14.02 -11.06 -8.10
C ALA A 51 14.01 -10.22 -9.39
N ALA A 52 14.39 -8.94 -9.29
CA ALA A 52 14.66 -8.11 -10.46
C ALA A 52 16.17 -7.97 -10.68
N LEU A 53 16.58 -8.14 -11.93
CA LEU A 53 17.97 -8.02 -12.35
C LEU A 53 18.25 -6.61 -12.89
N ASN A 54 19.41 -6.05 -12.55
CA ASN A 54 19.94 -4.86 -13.21
C ASN A 54 20.44 -5.19 -14.63
N LYS A 55 20.96 -4.17 -15.34
CA LYS A 55 21.48 -4.33 -16.71
C LYS A 55 22.68 -5.27 -16.79
N ASP A 56 23.39 -5.44 -15.68
CA ASP A 56 24.60 -6.27 -15.55
C ASP A 56 24.29 -7.68 -15.02
N GLN A 57 23.00 -8.06 -14.94
CA GLN A 57 22.51 -9.34 -14.42
C GLN A 57 22.75 -9.58 -12.93
N GLU A 58 23.03 -8.55 -12.16
CA GLU A 58 23.04 -8.63 -10.69
C GLU A 58 21.62 -8.38 -10.15
N ILE A 59 21.28 -9.02 -9.03
CA ILE A 59 19.99 -8.78 -8.37
C ILE A 59 20.03 -7.40 -7.73
N ASP A 60 19.20 -6.49 -8.22
CA ASP A 60 19.09 -5.12 -7.71
C ASP A 60 18.07 -5.03 -6.56
N SER A 61 17.05 -5.90 -6.62
CA SER A 61 15.95 -5.90 -5.66
C SER A 61 15.27 -7.26 -5.54
N PHE A 62 14.85 -7.57 -4.33
CA PHE A 62 13.95 -8.70 -4.04
C PHE A 62 12.54 -8.19 -3.78
N TYR A 63 11.57 -8.87 -4.37
CA TYR A 63 10.15 -8.63 -4.17
C TYR A 63 9.51 -9.81 -3.47
N GLN A 64 8.74 -9.52 -2.43
CA GLN A 64 7.83 -10.45 -1.79
C GLN A 64 6.39 -10.07 -2.12
N LEU A 65 5.71 -10.87 -2.95
CA LEU A 65 4.36 -10.63 -3.42
C LEU A 65 3.35 -11.45 -2.63
N TYR A 66 2.21 -10.86 -2.30
CA TYR A 66 1.10 -11.51 -1.62
C TYR A 66 -0.15 -11.38 -2.49
N GLN A 67 -0.60 -12.49 -3.09
CA GLN A 67 -1.77 -12.56 -3.96
C GLN A 67 -2.92 -13.31 -3.27
N ASN A 68 -4.15 -12.84 -3.42
CA ASN A 68 -5.33 -13.56 -2.92
C ASN A 68 -5.61 -14.83 -3.76
N GLY A 69 -6.62 -15.61 -3.39
CA GLY A 69 -7.03 -16.81 -4.13
C GLY A 69 -7.50 -16.57 -5.57
N GLU A 70 -7.80 -15.33 -5.94
CA GLU A 70 -8.16 -14.89 -7.29
C GLU A 70 -6.94 -14.36 -8.09
N ASN A 71 -5.74 -14.41 -7.49
CA ASN A 71 -4.47 -13.87 -7.99
C ASN A 71 -4.39 -12.33 -8.05
N SER A 72 -5.31 -11.61 -7.43
CA SER A 72 -5.17 -10.16 -7.24
C SER A 72 -4.05 -9.89 -6.25
N LEU A 73 -3.15 -8.97 -6.61
CA LEU A 73 -2.03 -8.56 -5.78
C LEU A 73 -2.55 -7.67 -4.64
N LEU A 74 -2.27 -8.04 -3.38
CA LEU A 74 -2.73 -7.30 -2.19
C LEU A 74 -1.62 -6.46 -1.58
N LYS A 75 -0.40 -7.02 -1.54
CA LYS A 75 0.77 -6.41 -0.92
C LYS A 75 2.03 -6.81 -1.67
N VAL A 76 2.98 -5.88 -1.77
CA VAL A 76 4.35 -6.16 -2.22
C VAL A 76 5.34 -5.55 -1.27
N SER A 77 6.33 -6.31 -0.83
CA SER A 77 7.52 -5.78 -0.17
C SER A 77 8.68 -5.76 -1.17
N GLU A 78 9.38 -4.64 -1.30
CA GLU A 78 10.55 -4.41 -2.15
C GLU A 78 11.75 -4.07 -1.27
N THR A 79 12.81 -4.87 -1.38
CA THR A 79 14.06 -4.71 -0.62
C THR A 79 15.24 -4.59 -1.59
N HIS A 80 16.04 -3.53 -1.44
CA HIS A 80 17.21 -3.26 -2.29
C HIS A 80 18.50 -3.88 -1.72
N LEU A 81 19.41 -4.29 -2.60
CA LEU A 81 20.69 -4.93 -2.23
C LEU A 81 21.88 -4.11 -2.76
N TRP A 82 22.29 -3.01 -2.13
CA TRP A 82 23.52 -2.29 -2.54
C TRP A 82 24.60 -2.34 -1.46
N ASN A 83 25.80 -2.78 -1.87
CA ASN A 83 26.96 -3.22 -1.08
C ASN A 83 27.76 -2.11 -0.33
N SER A 84 27.17 -1.03 0.17
CA SER A 84 27.96 -0.07 0.98
C SER A 84 27.22 0.78 2.01
N GLU A 85 25.90 0.63 2.17
CA GLU A 85 25.18 1.14 3.34
C GLU A 85 24.29 0.01 3.86
N PRO A 86 23.99 -0.07 5.17
CA PRO A 86 23.03 -1.05 5.65
C PRO A 86 21.71 -0.82 4.91
N SER A 87 21.39 -1.71 3.98
CA SER A 87 20.22 -1.63 3.08
C SER A 87 18.94 -2.01 3.81
N ASP A 88 18.76 -1.44 4.99
CA ASP A 88 17.71 -1.76 5.96
C ASP A 88 16.35 -1.15 5.58
N THR A 89 16.22 -0.61 4.37
CA THR A 89 14.98 0.01 3.89
C THR A 89 14.16 -0.96 3.05
N THR A 90 12.94 -1.23 3.48
CA THR A 90 11.95 -1.98 2.70
C THR A 90 10.78 -1.08 2.32
N PHE A 91 10.44 -1.05 1.04
CA PHE A 91 9.28 -0.35 0.50
C PHE A 91 8.11 -1.32 0.39
N VAL A 92 6.95 -0.94 0.90
CA VAL A 92 5.76 -1.81 0.90
C VAL A 92 4.59 -1.10 0.25
N TYR A 93 4.00 -1.76 -0.74
CA TYR A 93 2.88 -1.28 -1.54
C TYR A 93 1.64 -2.09 -1.17
N TYR A 94 0.53 -1.41 -0.92
CA TYR A 94 -0.76 -2.04 -0.62
C TYR A 94 -1.80 -1.68 -1.68
N PHE A 95 -2.43 -2.70 -2.24
CA PHE A 95 -3.42 -2.55 -3.30
C PHE A 95 -4.81 -2.94 -2.81
N ASP A 96 -5.82 -2.21 -3.27
CA ASP A 96 -7.21 -2.48 -2.94
C ASP A 96 -7.79 -3.61 -3.79
N LYS A 97 -9.05 -3.97 -3.52
CA LYS A 97 -9.77 -4.99 -4.29
C LYS A 97 -9.97 -4.63 -5.77
N TYR A 98 -9.74 -3.38 -6.15
CA TYR A 98 -9.79 -2.89 -7.53
C TYR A 98 -8.38 -2.76 -8.14
N GLU A 99 -7.36 -3.30 -7.47
CA GLU A 99 -5.96 -3.24 -7.87
C GLU A 99 -5.35 -1.82 -7.88
N ASN A 100 -5.93 -0.86 -7.17
CA ASN A 100 -5.38 0.49 -7.01
C ASN A 100 -4.49 0.58 -5.77
N LEU A 101 -3.39 1.32 -5.85
CA LEU A 101 -2.54 1.60 -4.69
C LEU A 101 -3.29 2.50 -3.72
N PHE A 102 -3.43 2.06 -2.46
CA PHE A 102 -4.12 2.85 -1.42
C PHE A 102 -3.23 3.16 -0.21
N ALA A 103 -2.11 2.43 -0.04
CA ALA A 103 -1.12 2.75 0.97
C ALA A 103 0.30 2.40 0.51
N PHE A 104 1.25 3.22 0.94
CA PHE A 104 2.68 3.02 0.72
C PHE A 104 3.41 3.19 2.04
N GLN A 105 4.20 2.18 2.42
CA GLN A 105 4.93 2.14 3.67
C GLN A 105 6.43 2.04 3.41
N VAL A 106 7.20 2.83 4.14
CA VAL A 106 8.66 2.74 4.22
C VAL A 106 9.00 2.14 5.58
N LYS A 107 9.81 1.08 5.58
CA LYS A 107 10.32 0.43 6.79
C LYS A 107 11.84 0.59 6.82
N VAL A 108 12.40 0.90 7.98
CA VAL A 108 13.83 1.00 8.22
C VAL A 108 14.19 0.14 9.43
N THR A 109 15.04 -0.88 9.26
CA THR A 109 15.49 -1.74 10.36
C THR A 109 16.18 -0.92 11.47
N LEU A 110 15.89 -1.23 12.73
CA LEU A 110 16.40 -0.50 13.90
C LEU A 110 17.70 -1.07 14.50
N SER A 111 18.24 -2.16 13.96
CA SER A 111 19.33 -3.06 14.43
C SER A 111 18.81 -4.42 14.95
N ASN A 112 19.53 -5.50 14.58
CA ASN A 112 19.17 -6.92 14.75
C ASN A 112 17.81 -7.31 14.12
N ASP A 113 17.74 -7.39 12.78
CA ASP A 113 16.82 -8.10 11.86
C ASP A 113 15.33 -8.37 12.23
N SER A 114 14.74 -7.70 13.22
CA SER A 114 13.42 -8.07 13.74
C SER A 114 12.56 -6.92 14.21
N LEU A 115 13.08 -5.69 14.22
CA LEU A 115 12.33 -4.47 14.53
C LEU A 115 12.59 -3.41 13.46
N TYR A 116 11.51 -2.73 13.07
CA TYR A 116 11.51 -1.73 12.02
C TYR A 116 10.83 -0.47 12.51
N ASN A 117 11.45 0.67 12.28
CA ASN A 117 10.75 1.93 12.21
C ASN A 117 9.96 1.97 10.91
N SER A 118 8.68 2.35 10.95
CA SER A 118 7.86 2.45 9.76
C SER A 118 7.08 3.75 9.67
N ALA A 119 6.93 4.24 8.44
CA ALA A 119 6.04 5.33 8.09
C ALA A 119 5.14 4.85 6.95
N THR A 120 3.84 5.04 7.07
CA THR A 120 2.84 4.69 6.04
C THR A 120 2.09 5.94 5.61
N ALA A 121 2.04 6.21 4.32
CA ALA A 121 1.11 7.17 3.74
C ALA A 121 -0.10 6.43 3.15
N PHE A 122 -1.28 6.97 3.37
CA PHE A 122 -2.54 6.48 2.81
C PHE A 122 -3.03 7.45 1.74
N TYR A 123 -3.49 6.91 0.60
CA TYR A 123 -3.86 7.67 -0.58
C TYR A 123 -5.33 7.51 -0.90
N ASP A 124 -5.92 8.55 -1.48
CA ASP A 124 -7.22 8.45 -2.15
C ASP A 124 -7.06 7.99 -3.61
N ASN A 125 -8.18 7.94 -4.34
CA ASN A 125 -8.20 7.52 -5.74
C ASN A 125 -7.49 8.49 -6.70
N TYR A 126 -7.13 9.70 -6.25
CA TYR A 126 -6.39 10.69 -7.01
C TYR A 126 -4.90 10.71 -6.64
N MET A 127 -4.45 9.78 -5.81
CA MET A 127 -3.09 9.72 -5.26
C MET A 127 -2.75 10.92 -4.36
N GLU A 128 -3.75 11.55 -3.74
CA GLU A 128 -3.52 12.54 -2.71
C GLU A 128 -3.37 11.87 -1.34
N ILE A 129 -2.39 12.33 -0.53
CA ILE A 129 -2.18 11.78 0.81
C ILE A 129 -3.33 12.20 1.71
N VAL A 130 -4.10 11.21 2.16
CA VAL A 130 -5.22 11.36 3.11
C VAL A 130 -4.69 11.45 4.54
N SER A 131 -3.74 10.59 4.89
CA SER A 131 -3.15 10.54 6.24
C SER A 131 -1.80 9.83 6.26
N GLN A 132 -1.08 9.98 7.36
CA GLN A 132 0.17 9.29 7.63
C GLN A 132 0.11 8.57 8.98
N GLU A 133 0.81 7.45 9.09
CA GLU A 133 0.95 6.64 10.30
C GLU A 133 2.42 6.32 10.51
N TYR A 134 2.88 6.46 11.75
CA TYR A 134 4.24 6.12 12.16
C TYR A 134 4.12 5.04 13.23
N ALA A 135 4.97 4.03 13.15
CA ALA A 135 4.98 2.93 14.11
C ALA A 135 6.31 2.20 14.09
N THR A 136 6.77 1.79 15.26
CA THR A 136 7.74 0.72 15.44
C THR A 136 7.00 -0.61 15.28
N ILE A 137 7.46 -1.47 14.38
CA ILE A 137 6.81 -2.75 14.06
C ILE A 137 7.81 -3.91 14.11
N ASP A 138 7.32 -5.11 14.38
CA ASP A 138 8.11 -6.34 14.23
C ASP A 138 8.16 -6.83 12.77
N ASN A 139 8.78 -7.99 12.52
CA ASN A 139 8.84 -8.62 11.20
C ASN A 139 7.47 -9.11 10.66
N CYS A 140 6.46 -9.17 11.50
CA CYS A 140 5.08 -9.55 11.17
C CYS A 140 4.18 -8.31 10.95
N ASP A 141 4.76 -7.11 10.95
CA ASP A 141 4.07 -5.82 10.85
C ASP A 141 3.12 -5.54 12.02
N ILE A 142 3.42 -6.09 13.20
CA ILE A 142 2.69 -5.85 14.44
C ILE A 142 3.28 -4.61 15.13
N PRO A 143 2.47 -3.57 15.41
CA PRO A 143 2.92 -2.40 16.16
C PRO A 143 3.42 -2.76 17.56
N MET A 144 4.57 -2.21 17.94
CA MET A 144 5.22 -2.35 19.24
C MET A 144 5.22 -1.01 19.97
N ASP A 145 5.20 -1.02 21.30
CA ASP A 145 5.33 0.19 22.12
C ASP A 145 6.76 0.77 21.99
N GLY A 146 6.91 2.01 21.51
CA GLY A 146 8.22 2.61 21.22
C GLY A 146 8.18 4.10 20.85
N THR A 147 9.35 4.75 20.76
CA THR A 147 9.48 6.16 20.36
C THR A 147 9.63 6.28 18.85
N ASP A 148 8.53 6.60 18.18
CA ASP A 148 8.48 6.72 16.72
C ASP A 148 8.97 8.10 16.26
N THR A 149 10.04 8.17 15.48
CA THR A 149 10.23 9.29 14.55
C THR A 149 11.06 8.86 13.33
N LEU A 150 10.47 8.05 12.45
CA LEU A 150 10.94 7.98 11.08
C LEU A 150 10.26 9.08 10.27
N TYR A 151 10.96 10.19 10.02
CA TYR A 151 10.45 11.21 9.12
C TYR A 151 10.68 10.77 7.66
N VAL A 152 9.59 10.60 6.92
CA VAL A 152 9.62 10.26 5.48
C VAL A 152 8.93 11.34 4.69
N ASP A 153 9.67 11.95 3.76
CA ASP A 153 9.08 12.80 2.75
C ASP A 153 8.53 11.94 1.60
N PHE A 154 7.23 11.63 1.67
CA PHE A 154 6.55 10.80 0.68
C PHE A 154 6.46 11.43 -0.71
N SER A 155 6.62 12.75 -0.84
CA SER A 155 6.54 13.45 -2.14
C SER A 155 7.70 13.11 -3.08
N LYS A 156 8.79 12.55 -2.53
CA LYS A 156 9.97 12.14 -3.31
C LYS A 156 9.79 10.82 -4.04
N TYR A 157 8.77 10.04 -3.70
CA TYR A 157 8.53 8.73 -4.32
C TYR A 157 7.58 8.87 -5.49
N ARG A 158 8.00 8.35 -6.65
CA ARG A 158 7.10 8.16 -7.78
C ARG A 158 6.38 6.82 -7.61
N LEU A 159 5.14 6.89 -7.13
CA LEU A 159 4.34 5.71 -6.84
C LEU A 159 3.50 5.29 -8.06
N PRO A 160 3.42 3.98 -8.37
CA PRO A 160 2.48 3.49 -9.36
C PRO A 160 1.05 3.57 -8.80
N THR A 161 0.11 3.99 -9.63
CA THR A 161 -1.31 4.14 -9.26
C THR A 161 -2.03 2.82 -9.06
N ASP A 162 -1.54 1.75 -9.69
CA ASP A 162 -2.24 0.47 -9.77
C ASP A 162 -1.26 -0.70 -10.02
N VAL A 163 -1.74 -1.94 -9.84
CA VAL A 163 -0.96 -3.18 -10.00
C VAL A 163 -0.38 -3.31 -11.42
N LYS A 164 -1.11 -2.91 -12.46
CA LYS A 164 -0.65 -3.03 -13.86
C LYS A 164 0.52 -2.08 -14.11
N THR A 165 0.42 -0.85 -13.64
CA THR A 165 1.49 0.16 -13.71
C THR A 165 2.69 -0.30 -12.88
N PHE A 166 2.47 -0.79 -11.66
CA PHE A 166 3.52 -1.35 -10.80
C PHE A 166 4.29 -2.49 -11.51
N ALA A 167 3.58 -3.51 -11.98
CA ALA A 167 4.19 -4.68 -12.63
C ALA A 167 4.99 -4.28 -13.88
N LYS A 168 4.48 -3.32 -14.67
CA LYS A 168 5.18 -2.80 -15.85
C LYS A 168 6.45 -2.05 -15.48
N GLU A 169 6.38 -1.12 -14.53
CA GLU A 169 7.53 -0.29 -14.12
C GLU A 169 8.63 -1.13 -13.45
N LYS A 170 8.24 -2.08 -12.59
CA LYS A 170 9.15 -2.99 -11.90
C LYS A 170 9.54 -4.23 -12.72
N LYS A 171 8.98 -4.39 -13.93
CA LYS A 171 9.20 -5.53 -14.84
C LYS A 171 8.91 -6.90 -14.21
N ILE A 172 7.88 -6.96 -13.37
CA ILE A 172 7.45 -8.18 -12.69
C ILE A 172 6.39 -8.89 -13.53
N ILE A 173 6.56 -10.20 -13.72
CA ILE A 173 5.53 -11.06 -14.31
C ILE A 173 4.72 -11.66 -13.16
N LEU A 174 3.47 -11.21 -13.01
CA LEU A 174 2.55 -11.78 -12.03
C LEU A 174 2.05 -13.13 -12.55
N ARG A 175 1.96 -14.12 -11.65
CA ARG A 175 1.28 -15.38 -11.99
C ARG A 175 -0.21 -15.07 -12.17
N ASN A 176 -0.71 -15.43 -13.35
CA ASN A 176 -2.07 -15.21 -13.87
C ASN A 176 -2.39 -13.78 -14.33
N ARG A 177 -2.06 -13.53 -15.61
CA ARG A 177 -2.97 -12.93 -16.59
C ARG A 177 -2.93 -13.74 -17.87
#